data_AF-A0A3Q0DGU8-F1
#
_entry.id   AF-A0A3Q0DGU8-F1
#
_cell.length_a   1.000
_cell.length_b   1.000
_cell.length_c   1.000
_cell.angle_alpha   90.00
_cell.angle_beta   90.00
_cell.angle_gamma   90.00
#
_symmetry.space_group_name_H-M   'P 1'
#
loop_
_entity.id
_entity.type
_entity.pdbx_description
1 polymer ?
#
loop_
_entity_poly.entity_id
_entity_poly.type
_entity_poly.pdbx_seq_one_letter_code
_entity_poly.pdbx_strand_id
1 'polypeptide(L)'
;MLHLQKETFATYAAHFQQEAYCPNTCGMMLQSLIWCSDCKKQVHACRKSYDCGERRVKVHQMEDMILDCEFNWHRASEGLTDYSFYRVWGNHSETLVSKGKEPTLTKPMVGQEDAGSYRCELGTVTSEPGLLFDPSLPVLPKRVEEEQPAPNPVTQGEVTPESSTAPQSPKPEKVLQGRLVGLLIGASLVLIAGIAYVVFSRRKVVDVIKSSRLGLGRRDSERPLVSKATHSRSQ
;
A
#
# COMPACT_ATOMS: atom_id res chain seq x y z
N MET A 1 -18.35 29.75 20.75
CA MET A 1 -18.47 29.47 19.30
C MET A 1 -17.10 29.53 18.61
N LEU A 2 -16.38 30.66 18.63
CA LEU A 2 -15.06 30.79 17.97
C LEU A 2 -13.98 29.81 18.47
N HIS A 3 -13.93 29.53 19.79
CA HIS A 3 -12.97 28.56 20.35
C HIS A 3 -13.16 27.16 19.77
N LEU A 4 -14.41 26.68 19.75
CA LEU A 4 -14.76 25.36 19.22
C LEU A 4 -14.44 25.24 17.71
N GLN A 5 -14.68 26.32 16.95
CA GLN A 5 -14.31 26.36 15.53
C GLN A 5 -12.80 26.31 15.33
N LYS A 6 -12.01 26.98 16.19
CA LYS A 6 -10.55 26.92 16.15
C LYS A 6 -10.02 25.51 16.45
N GLU A 7 -10.60 24.82 17.43
CA GLU A 7 -10.26 23.42 17.74
C GLU A 7 -10.60 22.50 16.57
N THR A 8 -11.80 22.67 15.99
CA THR A 8 -12.23 21.90 14.81
C THR A 8 -11.29 22.11 13.62
N PHE A 9 -10.92 23.37 13.34
CA PHE A 9 -9.97 23.71 12.28
C PHE A 9 -8.58 23.11 12.53
N ALA A 10 -8.13 23.08 13.79
CA ALA A 10 -6.86 22.45 14.14
C ALA A 10 -6.87 20.94 13.82
N THR A 11 -7.99 20.25 14.07
CA THR A 11 -8.15 18.84 13.66
C THR A 11 -8.07 18.66 12.14
N TYR A 12 -8.72 19.52 11.36
CA TYR A 12 -8.63 19.47 9.90
C TYR A 12 -7.24 19.77 9.38
N ALA A 13 -6.53 20.73 9.97
CA ALA A 13 -5.15 21.04 9.62
C ALA A 13 -4.21 19.86 9.92
N ALA A 14 -4.38 19.19 11.06
CA ALA A 14 -3.59 18.00 11.41
C ALA A 14 -3.85 16.84 10.43
N HIS A 15 -5.12 16.59 10.09
CA HIS A 15 -5.49 15.59 9.09
C HIS A 15 -4.90 15.91 7.71
N PHE A 16 -4.97 17.18 7.29
CA PHE A 16 -4.33 17.65 6.06
C PHE A 16 -2.82 17.39 6.07
N GLN A 17 -2.13 17.73 7.16
CA GLN A 17 -0.69 17.50 7.30
C GLN A 17 -0.31 16.02 7.23
N GLN A 18 -1.16 15.14 7.73
CA GLN A 18 -0.89 13.70 7.77
C GLN A 18 -1.17 13.00 6.43
N GLU A 19 -2.24 13.38 5.74
CA GLU A 19 -2.72 12.62 4.57
C GLU A 19 -2.54 13.34 3.23
N ALA A 20 -2.58 14.67 3.22
CA ALA A 20 -2.70 15.45 1.99
C ALA A 20 -1.53 16.42 1.75
N TYR A 21 -0.73 16.74 2.77
CA TYR A 21 0.47 17.57 2.61
C TYR A 21 1.64 16.72 2.13
N CYS A 22 2.11 16.99 0.91
CA CYS A 22 3.21 16.25 0.27
C CYS A 22 3.06 14.71 0.37
N PRO A 23 1.96 14.14 -0.15
CA PRO A 23 1.69 12.70 -0.08
C PRO A 23 2.61 11.87 -0.98
N ASN A 24 3.42 12.50 -1.84
CA ASN A 24 4.35 11.79 -2.69
C ASN A 24 5.44 11.11 -1.83
N THR A 25 5.63 9.82 -2.09
CA THR A 25 6.66 9.01 -1.42
C THR A 25 8.04 9.16 -2.07
N CYS A 26 8.06 9.59 -3.33
CA CYS A 26 9.23 9.80 -4.17
C CYS A 26 8.89 10.87 -5.24
N GLY A 27 9.85 11.23 -6.07
CA GLY A 27 9.74 12.31 -7.06
C GLY A 27 9.52 13.70 -6.45
N MET A 28 8.95 14.57 -7.26
CA MET A 28 8.57 15.94 -6.91
C MET A 28 7.09 16.17 -7.26
N MET A 29 6.31 16.51 -6.25
CA MET A 29 4.92 16.96 -6.41
C MET A 29 4.85 18.48 -6.24
N LEU A 30 4.12 19.16 -7.12
CA LEU A 30 3.81 20.58 -6.97
C LEU A 30 2.39 20.74 -6.41
N GLN A 31 2.26 21.37 -5.26
CA GLN A 31 0.99 21.50 -4.53
C GLN A 31 0.68 22.97 -4.24
N SER A 32 -0.48 23.47 -4.68
CA SER A 32 -0.94 24.79 -4.25
C SER A 32 -1.34 24.81 -2.78
N LEU A 33 -0.71 25.68 -2.01
CA LEU A 33 -1.00 25.89 -0.59
C LEU A 33 -1.31 27.35 -0.29
N ILE A 34 -2.03 27.60 0.80
CA ILE A 34 -2.31 28.93 1.32
C ILE A 34 -1.50 29.11 2.61
N TRP A 35 -0.64 30.12 2.64
CA TRP A 35 0.11 30.47 3.84
C TRP A 35 -0.77 31.28 4.79
N CYS A 36 -1.10 30.71 5.95
CA CYS A 36 -2.04 31.33 6.89
C CYS A 36 -1.55 32.68 7.48
N SER A 37 -0.23 32.93 7.48
CA SER A 37 0.35 34.14 8.07
C SER A 37 0.13 35.40 7.24
N ASP A 38 0.10 35.27 5.91
CA ASP A 38 -0.05 36.40 4.98
C ASP A 38 -1.11 36.17 3.90
N CYS A 39 -1.88 35.08 4.03
CA CYS A 39 -2.97 34.67 3.14
C CYS A 39 -2.57 34.51 1.67
N LYS A 40 -1.29 34.28 1.36
CA LYS A 40 -0.83 34.10 -0.03
C LYS A 40 -0.99 32.66 -0.48
N LYS A 41 -1.59 32.47 -1.66
CA LYS A 41 -1.57 31.20 -2.39
C LYS A 41 -0.25 31.06 -3.14
N GLN A 42 0.46 29.96 -2.93
CA GLN A 42 1.74 29.68 -3.59
C GLN A 42 1.83 28.20 -3.96
N VAL A 43 2.62 27.91 -5.00
CA VAL A 43 2.94 26.52 -5.38
C VAL A 43 4.12 26.07 -4.53
N HIS A 44 3.91 25.04 -3.72
CA HIS A 44 4.93 24.40 -2.90
C HIS A 44 5.49 23.17 -3.61
N ALA A 45 6.82 23.02 -3.62
CA ALA A 45 7.50 21.87 -4.22
C ALA A 45 7.83 20.81 -3.16
N CYS A 46 7.06 19.72 -3.16
CA CYS A 46 7.24 18.56 -2.31
C CYS A 46 8.33 17.64 -2.87
N ARG A 47 9.58 17.93 -2.53
CA ARG A 47 10.76 17.18 -3.01
C ARG A 47 11.03 15.93 -2.16
N LYS A 48 11.20 14.79 -2.81
CA LYS A 48 11.65 13.50 -2.24
C LYS A 48 12.79 12.93 -3.10
N SER A 49 13.14 11.66 -2.91
CA SER A 49 14.07 10.96 -3.80
C SER A 49 13.56 10.98 -5.23
N TYR A 50 14.39 11.36 -6.21
CA TYR A 50 14.03 11.35 -7.63
C TYR A 50 13.74 9.95 -8.17
N ASP A 51 14.46 8.96 -7.67
CA ASP A 51 14.24 7.55 -8.00
C ASP A 51 13.05 7.01 -7.20
N CYS A 52 12.00 6.60 -7.92
CA CYS A 52 10.81 5.96 -7.38
C CYS A 52 10.88 4.42 -7.36
N GLY A 53 12.04 3.86 -7.70
CA GLY A 53 12.34 2.44 -7.66
C GLY A 53 12.20 1.75 -9.02
N GLU A 54 12.57 0.47 -9.01
CA GLU A 54 12.55 -0.41 -10.18
C GLU A 54 11.29 -1.31 -10.16
N ARG A 55 10.64 -1.49 -11.32
CA ARG A 55 9.51 -2.45 -11.46
C ARG A 55 9.86 -3.54 -12.44
N ARG A 56 9.71 -4.79 -12.00
CA ARG A 56 9.86 -5.97 -12.86
C ARG A 56 8.52 -6.35 -13.44
N VAL A 57 8.35 -6.17 -14.75
CA VAL A 57 7.14 -6.57 -15.47
C VAL A 57 7.47 -7.79 -16.32
N LYS A 58 6.73 -8.88 -16.14
CA LYS A 58 6.89 -10.13 -16.90
C LYS A 58 5.79 -10.20 -17.95
N VAL A 59 6.16 -10.39 -19.20
CA VAL A 59 5.21 -10.46 -20.33
C VAL A 59 5.56 -11.68 -21.18
N HIS A 60 4.57 -12.44 -21.63
CA HIS A 60 4.82 -13.53 -22.57
C HIS A 60 4.88 -13.00 -24.00
N GLN A 61 5.60 -13.71 -24.87
CA GLN A 61 5.57 -13.41 -26.31
C GLN A 61 4.13 -13.41 -26.84
N MET A 62 3.88 -12.53 -27.81
CA MET A 62 2.56 -12.28 -28.43
C MET A 62 1.53 -11.61 -27.51
N GLU A 63 1.83 -11.36 -26.23
CA GLU A 63 0.98 -10.55 -25.35
C GLU A 63 1.33 -9.07 -25.46
N ASP A 64 0.46 -8.21 -24.94
CA ASP A 64 0.70 -6.77 -24.89
C ASP A 64 1.50 -6.43 -23.63
N MET A 65 2.61 -5.72 -23.83
CA MET A 65 3.36 -5.11 -22.72
C MET A 65 2.75 -3.77 -22.36
N ILE A 66 2.49 -3.57 -21.07
CA ILE A 66 1.99 -2.31 -20.53
C ILE A 66 2.95 -1.85 -19.43
N LEU A 67 3.58 -0.70 -19.63
CA LEU A 67 4.37 -0.02 -18.61
C LEU A 67 3.55 1.14 -18.07
N ASP A 68 3.26 1.09 -16.77
CA ASP A 68 2.47 2.10 -16.08
C ASP A 68 3.35 2.96 -15.19
N CYS A 69 3.34 4.26 -15.47
CA CYS A 69 4.10 5.30 -14.81
C CYS A 69 3.22 6.23 -13.96
N GLU A 70 1.91 5.95 -13.84
CA GLU A 70 1.01 6.75 -13.01
C GLU A 70 1.24 6.48 -11.52
N PHE A 71 1.54 7.53 -10.75
CA PHE A 71 1.46 7.49 -9.29
C PHE A 71 0.18 8.19 -8.82
N ASN A 72 -0.35 7.77 -7.67
CA ASN A 72 -1.59 8.29 -7.09
C ASN A 72 -1.60 9.83 -6.94
N TRP A 73 -0.44 10.44 -6.72
CA TRP A 73 -0.29 11.87 -6.51
C TRP A 73 -0.12 12.68 -7.80
N HIS A 74 0.05 12.05 -8.98
CA HIS A 74 0.19 12.76 -10.25
C HIS A 74 -1.03 13.61 -10.58
N ARG A 75 -2.25 13.06 -10.42
CA ARG A 75 -3.49 13.79 -10.69
C ARG A 75 -3.70 15.01 -9.79
N ALA A 76 -3.12 14.98 -8.59
CA ALA A 76 -3.20 16.07 -7.62
C ALA A 76 -2.04 17.08 -7.78
N SER A 77 -0.99 16.72 -8.51
CA SER A 77 0.14 17.60 -8.75
C SER A 77 -0.19 18.64 -9.81
N GLU A 78 0.24 19.87 -9.57
CA GLU A 78 0.12 20.96 -10.53
C GLU A 78 1.33 21.00 -11.46
N GLY A 79 1.21 21.73 -12.57
CA GLY A 79 2.35 22.04 -13.44
C GLY A 79 3.03 20.82 -14.07
N LEU A 80 2.34 19.68 -14.19
CA LEU A 80 2.84 18.51 -14.91
C LEU A 80 2.77 18.74 -16.42
N THR A 81 3.77 18.23 -17.14
CA THR A 81 3.81 18.30 -18.61
C THR A 81 3.48 16.94 -19.22
N ASP A 82 4.43 16.28 -19.87
CA ASP A 82 4.23 15.02 -20.59
C ASP A 82 4.99 13.90 -19.90
N TYR A 83 4.46 12.70 -19.99
CA TYR A 83 5.20 11.47 -19.77
C TYR A 83 6.09 11.20 -20.98
N SER A 84 7.34 10.85 -20.73
CA SER A 84 8.32 10.46 -21.74
C SER A 84 8.84 9.08 -21.39
N PHE A 85 8.68 8.13 -22.31
CA PHE A 85 9.18 6.77 -22.16
C PHE A 85 10.41 6.57 -23.01
N TYR A 86 11.46 6.03 -22.42
CA TYR A 86 12.74 5.74 -23.04
C TYR A 86 13.01 4.24 -23.00
N ARG A 87 13.64 3.72 -24.04
CA ARG A 87 14.31 2.42 -24.03
C ARG A 87 15.75 2.63 -23.61
N VAL A 88 16.20 1.91 -22.59
CA VAL A 88 17.55 2.00 -22.04
C VAL A 88 18.40 0.84 -22.56
N TRP A 89 19.55 1.17 -23.13
CA TRP A 89 20.47 0.21 -23.72
C TRP A 89 21.66 -0.06 -22.79
N GLY A 90 22.31 -1.21 -22.94
CA GLY A 90 23.42 -1.63 -22.06
C GLY A 90 24.67 -0.73 -22.11
N ASN A 91 24.77 0.16 -23.09
CA ASN A 91 25.81 1.19 -23.19
C ASN A 91 25.43 2.51 -22.47
N HIS A 92 24.38 2.51 -21.65
CA HIS A 92 23.80 3.70 -20.99
C HIS A 92 23.26 4.76 -21.95
N SER A 93 23.10 4.43 -23.23
CA SER A 93 22.33 5.27 -24.14
C SER A 93 20.84 4.97 -24.00
N GLU A 94 20.02 5.95 -24.34
CA GLU A 94 18.58 5.84 -24.29
C GLU A 94 17.95 6.37 -25.57
N THR A 95 16.77 5.84 -25.90
CA THR A 95 16.01 6.26 -27.08
C THR A 95 14.58 6.54 -26.66
N LEU A 96 14.08 7.73 -26.97
CA LEU A 96 12.68 8.09 -26.73
C LEU A 96 11.77 7.19 -27.58
N VAL A 97 10.87 6.48 -26.90
CA VAL A 97 9.89 5.56 -27.51
C VAL A 97 8.55 6.26 -27.68
N SER A 98 8.10 6.99 -26.67
CA SER A 98 6.86 7.76 -26.73
C SER A 98 6.92 8.99 -25.83
N LYS A 99 6.12 10.00 -26.17
CA LYS A 99 5.91 11.19 -25.36
C LYS A 99 4.47 11.67 -25.49
N GLY A 100 3.81 11.95 -24.38
CA GLY A 100 2.43 12.43 -24.38
C GLY A 100 1.82 12.58 -22.99
N LYS A 101 0.50 12.79 -22.94
CA LYS A 101 -0.25 12.89 -21.68
C LYS A 101 -0.60 11.54 -21.07
N GLU A 102 -0.47 10.47 -21.84
CA GLU A 102 -0.78 9.11 -21.43
C GLU A 102 0.28 8.59 -20.44
N PRO A 103 -0.10 8.15 -19.24
CA PRO A 103 0.84 7.66 -18.24
C PRO A 103 1.31 6.23 -18.50
N THR A 104 0.86 5.62 -19.61
CA THR A 104 1.12 4.22 -19.94
C THR A 104 1.76 4.09 -21.31
N LEU A 105 2.79 3.24 -21.42
CA LEU A 105 3.29 2.77 -22.71
C LEU A 105 2.76 1.36 -22.98
N THR A 106 2.02 1.20 -24.07
CA THR A 106 1.55 -0.10 -24.54
C THR A 106 2.27 -0.52 -25.82
N LYS A 107 2.89 -1.69 -25.79
CA LYS A 107 3.50 -2.33 -26.96
C LYS A 107 2.78 -3.65 -27.22
N PRO A 108 1.96 -3.73 -28.28
CA PRO A 108 1.23 -4.95 -28.56
C PRO A 108 2.13 -6.04 -29.13
N MET A 109 1.76 -7.30 -28.88
CA MET A 109 2.41 -8.51 -29.41
C MET A 109 3.94 -8.52 -29.23
N VAL A 110 4.42 -8.48 -27.99
CA VAL A 110 5.86 -8.37 -27.73
C VAL A 110 6.67 -9.57 -28.21
N GLY A 111 7.86 -9.27 -28.73
CA GLY A 111 8.90 -10.23 -29.11
C GLY A 111 10.04 -10.31 -28.10
N GLN A 112 11.06 -11.13 -28.39
CA GLN A 112 12.24 -11.24 -27.51
C GLN A 112 13.07 -9.95 -27.51
N GLU A 113 13.05 -9.19 -28.62
CA GLU A 113 13.72 -7.91 -28.80
C GLU A 113 13.15 -6.79 -27.90
N ASP A 114 11.89 -6.90 -27.52
CA ASP A 114 11.21 -5.95 -26.64
C ASP A 114 11.67 -6.11 -25.18
N ALA A 115 12.35 -7.22 -24.84
CA ALA A 115 12.94 -7.45 -23.52
C ALA A 115 14.09 -6.47 -23.26
N GLY A 116 14.11 -5.86 -22.08
CA GLY A 116 15.15 -4.92 -21.69
C GLY A 116 14.69 -3.95 -20.62
N SER A 117 15.49 -2.92 -20.42
CA SER A 117 15.19 -1.84 -19.48
C SER A 117 14.55 -0.67 -20.21
N TYR A 118 13.55 -0.10 -19.56
CA TYR A 118 12.86 1.10 -20.00
C TYR A 118 12.95 2.11 -18.86
N ARG A 119 12.71 3.38 -19.19
CA ARG A 119 12.68 4.47 -18.22
C ARG A 119 11.49 5.37 -18.51
N CYS A 120 10.75 5.75 -17.49
CA CYS A 120 9.71 6.75 -17.60
C CYS A 120 10.13 8.02 -16.86
N GLU A 121 9.82 9.14 -17.47
CA GLU A 121 10.01 10.47 -16.90
C GLU A 121 8.71 11.28 -17.02
N LEU A 122 8.24 11.83 -15.90
CA LEU A 122 7.15 12.79 -15.91
C LEU A 122 7.73 14.20 -15.80
N GLY A 123 7.59 14.99 -16.84
CA GLY A 123 8.07 16.36 -16.85
C GLY A 123 7.23 17.29 -15.99
N THR A 124 7.84 18.40 -15.56
CA THR A 124 7.14 19.53 -14.92
C THR A 124 7.40 20.81 -15.70
N VAL A 125 6.65 21.88 -15.41
CA VAL A 125 6.89 23.22 -15.96
C VAL A 125 8.18 23.84 -15.40
N THR A 126 8.66 23.35 -14.26
CA THR A 126 10.01 23.62 -13.79
C THR A 126 10.98 22.70 -14.54
N SER A 127 12.18 23.17 -14.87
CA SER A 127 13.16 22.38 -15.66
C SER A 127 13.69 21.11 -14.95
N GLU A 128 13.20 20.79 -13.75
CA GLU A 128 13.50 19.55 -13.04
C GLU A 128 12.42 18.50 -13.35
N PRO A 129 12.79 17.27 -13.75
CA PRO A 129 11.85 16.17 -13.90
C PRO A 129 11.13 15.87 -12.59
N GLY A 130 9.83 15.61 -12.67
CA GLY A 130 8.99 15.29 -11.52
C GLY A 130 9.20 13.87 -11.00
N LEU A 131 9.68 12.96 -11.85
CA LEU A 131 9.78 11.53 -11.55
C LEU A 131 10.80 10.84 -12.46
N LEU A 132 11.58 9.91 -11.90
CA LEU A 132 12.36 8.93 -12.63
C LEU A 132 11.96 7.51 -12.20
N PHE A 133 11.72 6.62 -13.17
CA PHE A 133 11.29 5.24 -12.93
C PHE A 133 11.86 4.29 -13.98
N ASP A 134 12.57 3.23 -13.55
CA ASP A 134 13.25 2.28 -14.43
C ASP A 134 12.58 0.88 -14.39
N PRO A 135 11.69 0.54 -15.33
CA PRO A 135 11.18 -0.81 -15.44
C PRO A 135 12.15 -1.76 -16.18
N SER A 136 12.34 -2.97 -15.63
CA SER A 136 13.14 -4.04 -16.26
C SER A 136 12.25 -5.21 -16.67
N LEU A 137 12.40 -5.66 -17.92
CA LEU A 137 11.54 -6.66 -18.54
C LEU A 137 12.27 -7.94 -18.94
N PRO A 138 11.95 -9.08 -18.31
CA PRO A 138 12.11 -10.38 -18.94
C PRO A 138 10.89 -10.73 -19.82
N VAL A 139 11.13 -11.03 -21.10
CA VAL A 139 10.10 -11.60 -21.98
C VAL A 139 10.13 -13.12 -21.87
N LEU A 140 9.00 -13.70 -21.48
CA LEU A 140 8.83 -15.14 -21.33
C LEU A 140 8.44 -15.78 -22.68
N PRO A 141 8.74 -17.08 -22.89
CA PRO A 141 8.28 -17.80 -24.08
C PRO A 141 6.76 -17.71 -24.27
N LYS A 142 6.30 -17.92 -25.50
CA LYS A 142 4.86 -18.01 -25.83
C LYS A 142 4.20 -19.00 -24.87
N ARG A 143 2.99 -18.67 -24.39
CA ARG A 143 2.19 -19.66 -23.69
C ARG A 143 1.91 -20.79 -24.68
N VAL A 144 2.26 -22.02 -24.31
CA VAL A 144 1.76 -23.20 -25.01
C VAL A 144 0.30 -23.30 -24.60
N GLU A 145 -0.62 -22.87 -25.46
CA GLU A 145 -2.00 -23.32 -25.36
C GLU A 145 -1.97 -24.82 -25.69
N GLU A 146 -2.15 -25.66 -24.68
CA GLU A 146 -2.53 -27.05 -24.90
C GLU A 146 -3.96 -27.03 -25.43
N GLU A 147 -4.09 -26.85 -26.74
CA GLU A 147 -5.34 -27.08 -27.46
C GLU A 147 -5.61 -28.59 -27.38
N GLN A 148 -6.33 -29.00 -26.34
CA GLN A 148 -6.78 -30.36 -26.20
C GLN A 148 -7.64 -30.68 -27.45
N PRO A 149 -7.26 -31.67 -28.27
CA PRO A 149 -8.04 -32.01 -29.46
C PRO A 149 -9.46 -32.37 -29.04
N ALA A 150 -10.45 -31.74 -29.69
CA ALA A 150 -11.85 -32.11 -29.50
C ALA A 150 -12.01 -33.64 -29.71
N PRO A 151 -12.68 -34.39 -28.80
CA PRO A 151 -12.79 -35.83 -28.95
C PRO A 151 -13.69 -36.15 -30.16
N ASN A 152 -13.14 -36.91 -31.12
CA ASN A 152 -13.93 -37.47 -32.21
C ASN A 152 -15.01 -38.43 -31.67
N PRO A 153 -16.23 -38.47 -32.27
CA PRO A 153 -17.29 -39.35 -31.81
C PRO A 153 -17.09 -40.81 -32.25
N VAL A 154 -16.92 -41.67 -31.24
CA VAL A 154 -17.40 -43.06 -31.01
C VAL A 154 -17.70 -43.99 -32.21
N THR A 155 -17.05 -45.17 -32.21
CA THR A 155 -17.65 -46.45 -32.67
C THR A 155 -17.37 -47.54 -31.62
N GLN A 156 -18.40 -48.34 -31.32
CA GLN A 156 -18.54 -49.29 -30.20
C GLN A 156 -17.88 -50.68 -30.38
N GLY A 157 -17.61 -51.34 -29.24
CA GLY A 157 -17.33 -52.77 -29.03
C GLY A 157 -16.05 -52.96 -28.19
N GLU A 158 -15.91 -53.77 -27.12
CA GLU A 158 -16.70 -54.82 -26.47
C GLU A 158 -15.99 -55.19 -25.12
N VAL A 159 -16.74 -55.25 -24.01
CA VAL A 159 -16.63 -56.05 -22.74
C VAL A 159 -15.27 -56.21 -21.96
N THR A 160 -15.15 -55.49 -20.82
CA THR A 160 -14.89 -55.87 -19.37
C THR A 160 -13.83 -56.93 -18.95
N PRO A 161 -13.22 -56.93 -17.72
CA PRO A 161 -12.79 -55.87 -16.76
C PRO A 161 -11.33 -56.03 -16.25
N GLU A 162 -10.65 -54.95 -15.85
CA GLU A 162 -9.76 -55.01 -14.66
C GLU A 162 -9.45 -53.62 -14.07
N SER A 163 -9.30 -53.62 -12.75
CA SER A 163 -9.34 -52.50 -11.82
C SER A 163 -8.04 -51.68 -11.78
N SER A 164 -8.11 -50.35 -11.77
CA SER A 164 -7.34 -49.48 -10.84
C SER A 164 -7.61 -47.98 -11.04
N THR A 165 -8.27 -47.41 -10.02
CA THR A 165 -8.26 -46.04 -9.50
C THR A 165 -7.58 -44.92 -10.33
N ALA A 166 -8.39 -43.98 -10.83
CA ALA A 166 -7.96 -42.66 -11.28
C ALA A 166 -7.74 -41.70 -10.08
N PRO A 167 -6.66 -40.88 -10.04
CA PRO A 167 -6.58 -39.73 -9.16
C PRO A 167 -7.36 -38.56 -9.79
N GLN A 168 -8.49 -38.20 -9.18
CA GLN A 168 -9.21 -36.98 -9.53
C GLN A 168 -8.34 -35.75 -9.20
N SER A 169 -8.02 -34.97 -10.23
CA SER A 169 -7.36 -33.66 -10.12
C SER A 169 -8.30 -32.65 -9.44
N PRO A 170 -7.86 -31.92 -8.39
CA PRO A 170 -8.74 -31.05 -7.62
C PRO A 170 -8.98 -29.69 -8.32
N LYS A 171 -10.24 -29.45 -8.63
CA LYS A 171 -10.82 -28.20 -9.18
C LYS A 171 -10.41 -26.97 -8.32
N PRO A 172 -9.84 -25.90 -8.92
CA PRO A 172 -9.25 -24.77 -8.18
C PRO A 172 -10.27 -23.89 -7.42
N GLU A 173 -11.56 -24.02 -7.74
CA GLU A 173 -12.65 -23.28 -7.07
C GLU A 173 -12.81 -23.67 -5.59
N LYS A 174 -12.52 -24.92 -5.23
CA LYS A 174 -12.69 -25.41 -3.84
C LYS A 174 -11.59 -24.90 -2.89
N VAL A 175 -10.43 -24.51 -3.41
CA VAL A 175 -9.30 -24.03 -2.60
C VAL A 175 -9.51 -22.57 -2.18
N LEU A 176 -10.09 -21.75 -3.06
CA LEU A 176 -10.41 -20.34 -2.76
C LEU A 176 -11.56 -20.25 -1.74
N GLN A 177 -12.59 -21.07 -1.91
CA GLN A 177 -13.74 -21.12 -1.00
C GLN A 177 -13.32 -21.63 0.40
N GLY A 178 -12.44 -22.63 0.48
CA GLY A 178 -11.90 -23.13 1.75
C GLY A 178 -11.05 -22.09 2.49
N ARG A 179 -10.24 -21.30 1.76
CA ARG A 179 -9.46 -20.20 2.35
C ARG A 179 -10.34 -19.06 2.87
N LEU A 180 -11.39 -18.70 2.13
CA LEU A 180 -12.32 -17.65 2.54
C LEU A 180 -13.10 -18.05 3.80
N VAL A 181 -13.58 -19.31 3.84
CA VAL A 181 -14.27 -19.86 5.01
C VAL A 181 -13.33 -19.96 6.22
N GLY A 182 -12.07 -20.36 6.02
CA GLY A 182 -11.06 -20.38 7.08
C GLY A 182 -10.77 -19.00 7.67
N LEU A 183 -10.66 -17.97 6.83
CA LEU A 183 -10.46 -16.58 7.27
C LEU A 183 -11.68 -16.04 8.03
N LEU A 184 -12.90 -16.34 7.57
CA LEU A 184 -14.14 -15.91 8.24
C LEU A 184 -14.30 -16.56 9.61
N ILE A 185 -14.00 -17.86 9.74
CA ILE A 185 -14.02 -18.57 11.03
C ILE A 185 -12.94 -18.04 11.95
N GLY A 186 -11.71 -17.84 11.46
CA GLY A 186 -10.60 -17.28 12.24
C GLY A 186 -10.91 -15.88 12.77
N ALA A 187 -11.39 -14.99 11.90
CA ALA A 187 -11.76 -13.63 12.28
C ALA A 187 -12.91 -13.62 13.32
N SER A 188 -13.89 -14.50 13.18
CA SER A 188 -15.00 -14.62 14.13
C SER A 188 -14.54 -15.07 15.51
N LEU A 189 -13.61 -16.04 15.58
CA LEU A 189 -13.06 -16.52 16.86
C LEU A 189 -12.24 -15.44 17.57
N VAL A 190 -11.46 -14.65 16.84
CA VAL A 190 -10.70 -13.51 17.40
C VAL A 190 -11.65 -12.44 17.94
N LEU A 191 -12.73 -12.15 17.22
CA LEU A 191 -13.77 -11.21 17.66
C LEU A 191 -14.46 -11.69 18.94
N ILE A 192 -14.84 -12.97 19.02
CA ILE A 192 -15.48 -13.56 20.20
C ILE A 192 -14.52 -13.52 21.40
N ALA A 193 -13.24 -13.87 21.20
CA ALA A 193 -12.22 -13.81 22.24
C ALA A 193 -12.00 -12.37 22.74
N GLY A 194 -11.95 -11.39 21.83
CA GLY A 194 -11.86 -9.97 22.17
C GLY A 194 -13.05 -9.48 22.99
N ILE A 195 -14.28 -9.84 22.58
CA ILE A 195 -15.50 -9.47 23.31
C ILE A 195 -15.51 -10.14 24.70
N ALA A 196 -15.17 -11.43 24.78
CA ALA A 196 -15.08 -12.14 26.05
C ALA A 196 -14.03 -11.51 26.99
N TYR A 197 -12.88 -11.11 26.45
CA TYR A 197 -11.84 -10.42 27.21
C TYR A 197 -12.31 -9.06 27.72
N VAL A 198 -13.01 -8.27 26.91
CA VAL A 198 -13.59 -6.97 27.34
C VAL A 198 -14.65 -7.17 28.42
N VAL A 199 -15.55 -8.14 28.26
CA VAL A 199 -16.58 -8.46 29.28
C VAL A 199 -15.94 -8.96 30.58
N PHE A 200 -14.93 -9.82 30.50
CA PHE A 200 -14.19 -10.31 31.66
C PHE A 200 -13.42 -9.20 32.38
N SER A 201 -12.79 -8.30 31.62
CA SER A 201 -12.08 -7.15 32.16
C SER A 201 -13.04 -6.18 32.84
N ARG A 202 -14.22 -5.93 32.24
CA ARG A 202 -15.28 -5.13 32.87
C ARG A 202 -15.84 -5.78 34.13
N ARG A 203 -16.04 -7.11 34.15
CA ARG A 203 -16.45 -7.85 35.36
C ARG A 203 -15.40 -7.76 36.46
N LYS A 204 -14.12 -7.96 36.15
CA LYS A 204 -13.02 -7.78 37.12
C LYS A 204 -12.96 -6.37 37.68
N VAL A 205 -13.13 -5.34 36.84
CA VAL A 205 -13.18 -3.94 37.31
C VAL A 205 -14.38 -3.70 38.23
N VAL A 206 -15.55 -4.25 37.91
CA VAL A 206 -16.74 -4.16 38.78
C VAL A 206 -16.55 -4.92 40.10
N ASP A 207 -15.92 -6.09 40.08
CA ASP A 207 -15.63 -6.88 41.29
C ASP A 207 -14.57 -6.19 42.18
N VAL A 208 -13.57 -5.53 41.59
CA VAL A 208 -12.58 -4.69 42.31
C VAL A 208 -13.22 -3.45 42.92
N ILE A 209 -14.17 -2.82 42.23
CA ILE A 209 -14.94 -1.68 42.78
C ILE A 209 -15.87 -2.14 43.91
N LYS A 210 -16.41 -3.36 43.83
CA LYS A 210 -17.28 -3.92 44.87
C LYS A 210 -16.49 -4.36 46.11
N SER A 211 -15.27 -4.91 45.95
CA SER A 211 -14.40 -5.28 47.07
C SER A 211 -13.76 -4.07 47.77
N SER A 212 -13.43 -3.00 47.03
CA SER A 212 -12.91 -1.76 47.61
C SER A 212 -13.97 -0.95 48.39
N ARG A 213 -15.26 -1.01 48.02
CA ARG A 213 -16.35 -0.44 48.84
C ARG A 213 -16.64 -1.21 50.13
N LEU A 214 -16.33 -2.51 50.19
CA LEU A 214 -16.49 -3.35 51.39
C LEU A 214 -15.25 -3.31 52.32
N GLY A 215 -14.14 -2.71 51.90
CA GLY A 215 -12.88 -2.64 52.65
C GLY A 215 -12.62 -1.33 53.43
N LEU A 216 -13.46 -0.31 53.28
CA LEU A 216 -13.29 0.98 53.98
C LEU A 216 -13.91 0.93 55.39
N GLY A 217 -13.32 0.10 56.25
CA GLY A 217 -13.85 -0.11 57.59
C GLY A 217 -12.87 -0.78 58.55
N ARG A 218 -11.60 -0.31 58.64
CA ARG A 218 -10.80 -0.42 59.89
C ARG A 218 -9.41 0.22 59.80
N ARG A 219 -9.10 1.01 60.86
CA ARG A 219 -7.79 1.34 61.45
C ARG A 219 -6.84 2.21 60.63
N ASP A 220 -5.95 2.99 61.22
CA ASP A 220 -5.88 3.77 62.46
C ASP A 220 -4.61 4.62 62.29
N SER A 221 -4.60 5.79 62.91
CA SER A 221 -3.58 6.84 62.94
C SER A 221 -2.10 6.43 62.95
N GLU A 222 -1.26 7.09 62.14
CA GLU A 222 0.07 7.52 62.61
C GLU A 222 0.59 8.77 61.85
N ARG A 223 1.12 9.75 62.60
CA ARG A 223 1.61 11.08 62.14
C ARG A 223 3.06 11.00 61.65
N PRO A 224 3.51 11.85 60.70
CA PRO A 224 4.93 11.99 60.37
C PRO A 224 5.61 13.11 61.19
N LEU A 225 6.84 12.85 61.64
CA LEU A 225 7.69 13.79 62.36
C LEU A 225 8.76 14.39 61.42
N VAL A 226 8.89 15.72 61.50
CA VAL A 226 9.75 16.61 60.72
C VAL A 226 11.21 16.53 61.18
N SER A 227 12.17 16.67 60.25
CA SER A 227 13.52 17.15 60.58
C SER A 227 14.03 18.16 59.54
N LYS A 228 14.38 19.35 60.05
CA LYS A 228 15.08 20.44 59.37
C LYS A 228 16.42 20.62 60.10
N ALA A 229 17.53 20.66 59.38
CA ALA A 229 18.77 21.25 59.87
C ALA A 229 19.51 21.92 58.71
N THR A 230 19.64 23.24 58.82
CA THR A 230 20.39 24.15 57.94
C THR A 230 21.84 24.22 58.41
N HIS A 231 22.81 24.28 57.50
CA HIS A 231 24.14 24.79 57.83
C HIS A 231 24.70 25.67 56.72
N SER A 232 24.96 26.95 57.03
CA SER A 232 25.74 27.88 56.22
C SER A 232 26.72 28.67 57.12
N ARG A 233 28.00 28.37 56.85
CA ARG A 233 29.34 28.95 57.08
C ARG A 233 29.52 30.43 57.52
N SER A 234 30.48 30.65 58.44
CA SER A 234 31.65 31.61 58.45
C SER A 234 32.03 31.88 59.93
N GLN A 235 33.27 31.99 60.42
CA GLN A 235 34.62 32.24 59.91
C GLN A 235 35.60 31.29 60.62
#